data_AF-A0A4Q1HL15-F1
#
_entry.id   AF-A0A4Q1HL15-F1
#
_cell.length_a   1.000
_cell.length_b   1.000
_cell.length_c   1.000
_cell.angle_alpha   90.00
_cell.angle_beta   90.00
_cell.angle_gamma   90.00
#
_symmetry.space_group_name_H-M   'P 1'
#
loop_
_entity.id
_entity.type
_entity.pdbx_description
1 polymer ?
#
loop_
_entity_poly.entity_id
_entity_poly.type
_entity_poly.pdbx_seq_one_letter_code
_entity_poly.pdbx_strand_id
1 'polypeptide(L)' 'MTKAQLAEEIGAHAPHVTIWFHPETYDKHGNRRADLPAEKIADVEQILGNRAITQWLVKRAVLNLMEEYQADMRR' A
#
# COMPACT_ATOMS: atom_id res chain seq x y z
N MET A 1 6.27 -5.05 16.91
CA MET A 1 7.30 -4.80 15.88
C MET A 1 7.44 -3.30 15.67
N THR A 2 8.66 -2.78 15.57
CA THR A 2 8.93 -1.37 15.26
C THR A 2 9.11 -1.14 13.76
N LYS A 3 9.05 0.11 13.30
CA LYS A 3 9.30 0.45 11.88
C LYS A 3 10.74 0.14 11.46
N ALA A 4 11.70 0.27 12.38
CA ALA A 4 13.10 -0.09 12.12
C ALA A 4 13.26 -1.60 11.92
N GLN A 5 12.65 -2.41 12.79
CA GLN A 5 12.64 -3.87 12.65
C GLN A 5 12.01 -4.31 11.33
N LEU A 6 10.85 -3.73 10.97
CA LEU A 6 10.21 -4.04 9.68
C LEU A 6 11.12 -3.71 8.49
N ALA A 7 11.86 -2.59 8.55
CA ALA A 7 12.77 -2.18 7.49
C ALA A 7 13.91 -3.19 7.30
N GLU A 8 14.48 -3.69 8.40
CA GLU A 8 15.52 -4.73 8.37
C GLU A 8 14.99 -6.03 7.75
N GLU A 9 13.82 -6.49 8.18
CA GLU A 9 13.21 -7.75 7.71
C GLU A 9 12.87 -7.74 6.21
N ILE A 10 12.40 -6.59 5.68
CA ILE A 10 12.04 -6.47 4.25
C ILE A 10 13.20 -5.94 3.38
N GLY A 11 14.39 -5.75 3.96
CA GLY A 11 15.56 -5.20 3.26
C GLY A 11 15.34 -3.78 2.72
N ALA A 12 14.60 -2.95 3.45
CA ALA A 12 14.32 -1.55 3.10
C ALA A 12 15.07 -0.57 4.02
N HIS A 13 15.19 0.68 3.57
CA HIS A 13 15.76 1.74 4.39
C HIS A 13 14.72 2.28 5.41
N ALA A 14 15.08 2.36 6.69
CA ALA A 14 14.16 2.75 7.77
C ALA A 14 13.43 4.10 7.57
N PRO A 15 14.05 5.16 7.00
CA PRO A 15 13.35 6.38 6.62
C PRO A 15 12.22 6.15 5.61
N HIS A 16 12.39 5.25 4.64
CA HIS A 16 11.35 4.95 3.65
C HIS A 16 10.15 4.28 4.31
N VAL A 17 10.36 3.30 5.18
CA VAL A 17 9.27 2.66 5.95
C VAL A 17 8.52 3.68 6.80
N THR A 18 9.23 4.67 7.37
CA THR A 18 8.59 5.74 8.12
C THR A 18 7.69 6.60 7.25
N ILE A 19 8.11 6.88 6.00
CA ILE A 19 7.34 7.63 5.01
C ILE A 19 6.11 6.83 4.54
N TRP A 20 6.30 5.55 4.19
CA TRP A 20 5.23 4.68 3.68
C TRP A 20 4.10 4.47 4.69
N PHE A 21 4.45 4.32 5.97
CA PHE A 21 3.49 4.12 7.06
C PHE A 21 3.25 5.41 7.85
N HIS A 22 3.34 6.57 7.20
CA HIS A 22 2.97 7.83 7.81
C HIS A 22 1.44 8.01 7.74
N PRO A 23 0.76 8.45 8.82
CA PRO A 23 -0.70 8.60 8.82
C PRO A 23 -1.18 9.72 7.88
N GLU A 24 -0.37 10.75 7.68
CA GLU A 24 -0.68 11.85 6.76
C GLU A 24 -0.10 11.58 5.37
N THR A 25 -0.90 11.82 4.33
CA THR A 25 -0.52 11.64 2.92
C THR A 25 0.46 12.69 2.40
N TYR A 26 0.49 13.87 3.01
CA TYR A 26 1.34 15.00 2.59
C TYR A 26 2.37 15.32 3.66
N ASP A 27 3.49 15.92 3.26
CA ASP A 27 4.48 16.48 4.17
C ASP A 27 4.12 17.93 4.56
N LYS A 28 4.92 18.51 5.47
CA LYS A 28 4.78 19.90 5.92
C LYS A 28 4.98 20.96 4.83
N HIS A 29 5.47 20.56 3.66
CA HIS A 29 5.73 21.40 2.49
C HIS A 29 4.68 21.18 1.38
N GLY A 30 3.69 20.32 1.61
CA GLY A 30 2.64 20.01 0.63
C GLY A 30 3.01 18.93 -0.40
N ASN A 31 4.16 18.28 -0.26
CA ASN A 31 4.54 17.18 -1.16
C ASN A 31 3.85 15.89 -0.73
N ARG A 32 3.37 15.10 -1.71
CA ARG A 32 2.82 13.78 -1.44
C ARG A 32 3.93 12.83 -0.97
N ARG A 33 3.69 12.12 0.12
CA ARG A 33 4.59 11.08 0.63
C ARG A 33 4.58 9.88 -0.31
N ALA A 34 5.73 9.21 -0.41
CA ALA A 34 5.85 8.01 -1.21
C ALA A 34 4.94 6.90 -0.64
N ASP A 35 4.25 6.20 -1.53
CA ASP A 35 3.49 5.01 -1.18
C ASP A 35 4.42 3.80 -1.03
N LEU A 36 3.93 2.74 -0.38
CA LEU A 36 4.61 1.44 -0.34
C LEU A 36 4.76 0.89 -1.77
N PRO A 37 5.99 0.54 -2.21
CA PRO A 37 6.20 -0.06 -3.53
C PRO A 37 5.47 -1.39 -3.66
N ALA A 38 4.89 -1.64 -4.84
CA ALA A 38 4.07 -2.84 -5.08
C ALA A 38 4.87 -4.14 -4.87
N GLU A 39 6.14 -4.13 -5.25
CA GLU A 39 7.08 -5.24 -5.08
C GLU A 39 7.37 -5.58 -3.60
N LYS A 40 7.10 -4.66 -2.66
CA LYS A 40 7.30 -4.86 -1.22
C LYS A 40 6.04 -5.26 -0.45
N ILE A 41 4.88 -5.28 -1.10
CA ILE A 41 3.61 -5.59 -0.43
C ILE A 41 3.63 -7.01 0.15
N ALA A 42 4.08 -8.00 -0.62
CA ALA A 42 4.13 -9.39 -0.18
C ALA A 42 5.06 -9.60 1.02
N ASP A 43 6.26 -9.02 0.98
CA ASP A 43 7.23 -9.08 2.08
C ASP A 43 6.65 -8.46 3.36
N VAL A 44 6.04 -7.28 3.25
CA VAL A 44 5.40 -6.57 4.36
C VAL A 44 4.27 -7.39 4.97
N GLU A 45 3.40 -7.96 4.14
CA GLU A 45 2.27 -8.78 4.56
C GLU A 45 2.70 -10.06 5.27
N GLN A 46 3.75 -10.71 4.75
CA GLN A 46 4.34 -11.90 5.37
C GLN A 46 4.89 -11.59 6.77
N ILE A 47 5.67 -10.51 6.92
CA ILE A 47 6.27 -10.13 8.21
C ILE A 47 5.21 -9.64 9.20
N LEU A 48 4.17 -8.94 8.75
CA LEU A 48 3.06 -8.51 9.59
C LEU A 48 2.03 -9.62 9.88
N GLY A 49 2.16 -10.78 9.23
CA GLY A 49 1.27 -11.94 9.43
C GLY A 49 -0.17 -11.70 8.97
N ASN A 50 -0.41 -10.85 7.97
CA ASN A 50 -1.75 -10.58 7.45
C ASN A 50 -1.73 -10.35 5.93
N ARG A 51 -2.91 -10.29 5.31
CA ARG A 51 -3.07 -9.98 3.87
C ARG A 51 -3.96 -8.76 3.62
N ALA A 52 -3.93 -7.79 4.53
CA ALA A 52 -4.89 -6.69 4.52
C ALA A 52 -4.74 -5.78 3.28
N ILE A 53 -3.50 -5.52 2.84
CA ILE A 53 -3.21 -4.64 1.70
C ILE A 53 -3.69 -5.32 0.42
N THR A 54 -3.32 -6.58 0.21
CA THR A 54 -3.74 -7.38 -0.94
C THR A 54 -5.25 -7.53 -0.99
N GLN A 55 -5.91 -7.84 0.13
CA GLN A 55 -7.37 -7.96 0.18
C GLN A 55 -8.06 -6.65 -0.18
N TRP A 56 -7.54 -5.51 0.31
CA TRP A 56 -8.06 -4.20 -0.05
C TRP A 56 -7.85 -3.88 -1.54
N LEU A 57 -6.67 -4.16 -2.09
CA LEU A 57 -6.37 -3.95 -3.51
C LEU A 57 -7.28 -4.78 -4.41
N VAL A 58 -7.47 -6.06 -4.08
CA VAL A 58 -8.37 -6.96 -4.82
C VAL A 58 -9.81 -6.46 -4.76
N LYS A 59 -10.29 -6.08 -3.58
CA LYS A 59 -11.65 -5.53 -3.42
C LYS A 59 -11.84 -4.28 -4.28
N ARG A 60 -10.85 -3.38 -4.30
CA ARG A 60 -10.87 -2.17 -5.13
C ARG A 60 -10.85 -2.50 -6.63
N ALA A 61 -10.05 -3.46 -7.05
CA ALA A 61 -9.99 -3.88 -8.45
C ALA A 61 -11.33 -4.45 -8.92
N VAL A 62 -11.98 -5.28 -8.11
CA VAL A 62 -13.32 -5.83 -8.42
C VAL A 62 -14.36 -4.72 -8.59
N LEU A 63 -14.34 -3.69 -7.72
CA LEU A 63 -15.25 -2.55 -7.86
C LEU A 63 -15.04 -1.81 -9.19
N ASN A 64 -13.79 -1.50 -9.52
CA ASN A 64 -13.46 -0.82 -10.78
C ASN A 64 -13.92 -1.62 -12.01
N LEU A 65 -13.72 -2.94 -12.01
CA LEU A 65 -14.16 -3.80 -13.12
C LEU A 65 -15.68 -3.81 -13.27
N MET A 66 -16.42 -3.79 -12.15
CA MET A 66 -17.88 -3.73 -12.19
C MET A 66 -18.41 -2.38 -12.67
N GLU A 67 -17.73 -1.29 -12.33
CA GLU A 67 -18.04 0.05 -12.86
C GLU A 67 -17.81 0.12 -14.37
N GLU A 68 -16.71 -0.44 -14.86
CA GLU A 68 -16.40 -0.53 -16.28
C GLU A 68 -17.45 -1.37 -17.03
N TYR A 69 -17.81 -2.55 -16.50
CA TYR A 69 -18.86 -3.40 -17.08
C TYR A 69 -20.22 -2.69 -17.16
N GLN A 70 -20.60 -1.94 -16.11
CA GLN A 70 -21.83 -1.16 -16.12
C GLN A 70 -21.78 -0.02 -17.14
N ALA A 71 -20.62 0.60 -17.35
CA ALA A 71 -20.44 1.63 -18.36
C ALA A 71 -20.58 1.06 -19.78
N ASP A 72 -20.04 -0.14 -20.03
CA ASP A 72 -20.17 -0.83 -21.32
C ASP A 72 -21.62 -1.26 -21.62
N MET A 73 -22.38 -1.75 -20.64
CA MET A 73 -23.80 -2.09 -20.85
C MET A 73 -24.73 -0.89 -21.07
N ARG A 74 -24.28 0.34 -20.77
CA ARG A 74 -25.06 1.57 -21.00
C ARG A 74 -24.79 2.20 -22.37
N ARG A 75 -23.86 1.65 -23.17
CA ARG A 75 -23.62 2.05 -24.56
C ARG A 75 -24.51 1.26 -25.52
#